data_AF-A0A9E2LQI7-F1
#
_entry.id   AF-A0A9E2LQI7-F1
#
_cell.length_a   1.000
_cell.length_b   1.000
_cell.length_c   1.000
_cell.angle_alpha   90.00
_cell.angle_beta   90.00
_cell.angle_gamma   90.00
#
_symmetry.space_group_name_H-M   'P 1'
#
loop_
_entity.id
_entity.type
_entity.pdbx_description
1 polymer ?
#
loop_
_entity_poly.entity_id
_entity_poly.type
_entity_poly.pdbx_seq_one_letter_code
_entity_poly.pdbx_strand_id
1 'polypeptide(L)'
;MHVRHISPKVRLHIDHIKPLSQGGTNDKSNLRVVCSACNQGRSNIQIPSETVLNVLARIRRLSKTSQREIYEKLKKKFESE
;
A
#
# COMPACT_ATOMS: atom_id res chain seq x y z
N MET A 1 -20.46 -1.49 38.14
CA MET A 1 -20.20 -2.69 37.33
C MET A 1 -19.02 -2.39 36.41
N HIS A 2 -17.85 -3.00 36.65
CA HIS A 2 -16.67 -2.78 35.80
C HIS A 2 -16.77 -3.66 34.55
N VAL A 3 -17.02 -3.07 33.39
CA VAL A 3 -17.00 -3.79 32.11
C VAL A 3 -15.55 -4.10 31.78
N ARG A 4 -15.16 -5.38 31.94
CA ARG A 4 -13.89 -5.88 31.44
C ARG A 4 -13.96 -5.94 29.92
N HIS A 5 -13.27 -5.02 29.25
CA HIS A 5 -13.01 -5.14 27.81
C HIS A 5 -12.06 -6.32 27.57
N ILE A 6 -12.63 -7.51 27.36
CA ILE A 6 -11.89 -8.65 26.79
C ILE A 6 -11.62 -8.30 25.34
N SER A 7 -10.36 -7.93 25.07
CA SER A 7 -9.90 -7.78 23.68
C SER A 7 -9.94 -9.16 23.02
N PRO A 8 -10.51 -9.29 21.80
CA PRO A 8 -10.55 -10.56 21.10
C PRO A 8 -9.15 -11.14 20.93
N LYS A 9 -8.98 -12.46 21.12
CA LYS A 9 -7.71 -13.12 20.80
C LYS A 9 -7.43 -12.98 19.31
N VAL A 10 -6.39 -12.22 18.96
CA VAL A 10 -6.01 -11.98 17.57
C VAL A 10 -5.14 -13.14 17.08
N ARG A 11 -5.63 -13.89 16.09
CA ARG A 11 -4.83 -14.92 15.42
C ARG A 11 -3.88 -14.27 14.41
N LEU A 12 -2.58 -14.39 14.67
CA LEU A 12 -1.49 -13.91 13.82
C LEU A 12 -0.99 -15.03 12.89
N HIS A 13 -0.52 -14.62 11.72
CA HIS A 13 0.09 -15.49 10.70
C HIS A 13 1.43 -14.88 10.25
N ILE A 14 2.36 -15.75 9.87
CA ILE A 14 3.59 -15.34 9.18
C ILE A 14 3.31 -15.37 7.68
N ASP A 15 3.62 -14.28 7.00
CA ASP A 15 3.34 -14.07 5.58
C ASP A 15 4.61 -13.55 4.88
N HIS A 16 4.75 -13.85 3.60
CA HIS A 16 5.84 -13.33 2.77
C HIS A 16 5.46 -11.96 2.20
N ILE A 17 6.36 -10.98 2.28
CA ILE A 17 6.14 -9.64 1.68
C ILE A 17 6.04 -9.78 0.16
N LYS A 18 6.99 -10.52 -0.43
CA LYS A 18 6.93 -11.00 -1.81
C LYS A 18 6.60 -12.50 -1.80
N PRO A 19 5.49 -12.95 -2.42
CA PRO A 19 5.13 -14.37 -2.44
C PRO A 19 6.23 -15.25 -3.04
N LEU A 20 6.41 -16.46 -2.51
CA LEU A 20 7.36 -17.45 -3.06
C LEU A 20 7.08 -17.75 -4.54
N SER A 21 5.79 -17.82 -4.93
CA SER A 21 5.37 -18.02 -6.32
C SER A 21 5.79 -16.90 -7.28
N GLN A 22 6.14 -15.72 -6.75
CA GLN A 22 6.64 -14.58 -7.51
C GLN A 22 8.15 -14.38 -7.34
N GLY A 23 8.86 -15.37 -6.78
CA GLY A 23 10.30 -15.31 -6.51
C GLY A 23 10.66 -14.50 -5.26
N GLY A 24 9.87 -14.63 -4.19
CA GLY A 24 10.27 -14.20 -2.84
C GLY A 24 11.21 -15.20 -2.16
N THR A 25 11.82 -14.80 -1.04
CA THR A 25 12.74 -15.64 -0.25
C THR A 25 12.19 -15.94 1.15
N ASN A 26 12.78 -16.89 1.86
CA ASN A 26 12.45 -17.17 3.28
C ASN A 26 13.29 -16.35 4.27
N ASP A 27 14.01 -15.33 3.78
CA ASP A 27 14.80 -14.46 4.63
C ASP A 27 13.90 -13.67 5.57
N LYS A 28 14.38 -13.40 6.80
CA LYS A 28 13.62 -12.61 7.79
C LYS A 28 13.19 -11.25 7.24
N SER A 29 13.95 -10.67 6.31
CA SER A 29 13.63 -9.42 5.63
C SER A 29 12.41 -9.51 4.70
N ASN A 30 12.07 -10.71 4.21
CA ASN A 30 10.90 -10.96 3.37
C ASN A 30 9.71 -11.54 4.18
N LEU A 31 9.81 -11.66 5.50
CA LEU A 31 8.74 -12.17 6.35
C LEU A 31 8.07 -11.06 7.15
N ARG A 32 6.75 -11.13 7.30
CA ARG A 32 5.97 -10.21 8.14
C ARG A 32 4.95 -10.98 8.98
N VAL A 33 4.54 -10.37 10.08
CA VAL A 33 3.43 -10.88 10.90
C VAL A 33 2.16 -10.11 10.55
N VAL A 34 1.08 -10.82 10.26
CA VAL A 34 -0.21 -10.25 9.86
C VAL A 34 -1.35 -10.89 10.64
N CYS A 35 -2.33 -10.08 11.07
CA CYS A 35 -3.52 -10.60 11.72
C CYS A 35 -4.49 -11.22 10.71
N SER A 36 -5.34 -12.18 11.10
CA SER A 36 -6.31 -12.81 10.18
C SER A 36 -7.22 -11.78 9.47
N ALA A 37 -7.72 -10.78 10.20
CA ALA A 37 -8.53 -9.69 9.65
C ALA A 37 -7.73 -8.80 8.67
N CYS A 38 -6.48 -8.50 9.02
CA CYS A 38 -5.54 -7.72 8.21
C CYS A 38 -5.17 -8.46 6.92
N ASN A 39 -5.02 -9.79 7.01
CA ASN A 39 -4.70 -10.66 5.89
C ASN A 39 -5.87 -10.74 4.92
N GLN A 40 -7.10 -10.95 5.44
CA GLN A 40 -8.32 -10.93 4.65
C GLN A 40 -8.51 -9.59 3.94
N GLY A 41 -8.28 -8.47 4.63
CA GLY A 41 -8.32 -7.13 4.04
C GLY A 41 -7.22 -6.87 3.00
N ARG A 42 -6.13 -7.66 3.00
CA ARG A 42 -5.02 -7.57 2.03
C ARG A 42 -5.18 -8.46 0.80
N SER A 43 -6.14 -9.38 0.79
CA SER A 43 -6.36 -10.35 -0.30
C SER A 43 -6.58 -9.72 -1.70
N ASN A 44 -6.71 -8.39 -1.78
CA ASN A 44 -6.78 -7.68 -3.06
C ASN A 44 -6.04 -6.32 -3.07
N ILE A 45 -5.21 -6.04 -2.06
CA ILE A 45 -4.33 -4.87 -2.09
C ILE A 45 -3.09 -5.27 -2.87
N GLN A 46 -3.27 -5.34 -4.19
CA GLN A 46 -2.17 -5.27 -5.13
C GLN A 46 -1.30 -4.10 -4.70
N ILE A 47 0.02 -4.32 -4.60
CA ILE A 47 1.04 -3.26 -4.57
C ILE A 47 0.52 -2.17 -5.52
N PRO A 48 0.34 -0.90 -5.09
CA PRO A 48 -0.32 0.08 -5.94
C PRO A 48 0.42 0.09 -7.26
N SER A 49 -0.16 -0.55 -8.29
CA SER A 49 0.51 -0.68 -9.56
C SER A 49 0.79 0.74 -10.00
N GLU A 50 1.98 1.04 -10.50
CA GLU A 50 2.30 2.37 -11.03
C GLU A 50 1.52 2.71 -12.32
N THR A 51 0.34 2.10 -12.50
CA THR A 51 -0.63 2.47 -13.50
C THR A 51 -0.96 3.94 -13.37
N VAL A 52 -1.21 4.56 -14.52
CA VAL A 52 -1.59 5.97 -14.64
C VAL A 52 -2.76 6.31 -13.69
N LEU A 53 -3.74 5.41 -13.55
CA LEU A 53 -4.88 5.61 -12.67
C LEU A 53 -4.49 5.73 -11.19
N ASN A 54 -3.57 4.89 -10.71
CA ASN A 54 -3.10 4.92 -9.32
C ASN A 54 -2.22 6.14 -9.05
N VAL A 55 -1.38 6.53 -10.01
CA VAL A 55 -0.58 7.75 -9.93
C VAL A 55 -1.49 8.99 -9.88
N LEU A 56 -2.50 9.07 -10.75
CA LEU A 56 -3.48 10.15 -10.74
C LEU A 56 -4.26 10.22 -9.42
N ALA A 57 -4.68 9.07 -8.87
CA ALA A 57 -5.38 9.02 -7.59
C ALA A 57 -4.52 9.57 -6.44
N ARG A 58 -3.19 9.36 -6.47
CA ARG A 58 -2.26 9.95 -5.50
C ARG A 58 -2.14 11.47 -5.69
N ILE A 59 -1.97 11.95 -6.92
CA ILE A 59 -1.83 13.38 -7.24
C ILE A 59 -3.08 14.16 -6.78
N ARG A 60 -4.28 13.63 -7.03
CA ARG A 60 -5.55 14.30 -6.68
C ARG A 60 -5.75 14.56 -5.18
N ARG A 61 -5.06 13.82 -4.31
CA ARG A 61 -5.15 13.99 -2.85
C ARG A 61 -4.17 15.03 -2.29
N LEU A 62 -3.25 15.54 -3.12
CA LEU A 62 -2.31 16.58 -2.72
C LEU A 62 -3.01 17.95 -2.66
N SER A 63 -2.35 18.93 -2.03
CA SER A 63 -2.82 20.33 -2.05
C SER A 63 -2.93 20.88 -3.48
N LYS A 64 -3.82 21.86 -3.72
CA LYS A 64 -3.92 22.51 -5.04
C LYS A 64 -2.58 23.08 -5.52
N THR A 65 -1.77 23.61 -4.61
CA THR A 65 -0.43 24.14 -4.92
C THR A 65 0.49 23.04 -5.46
N SER A 66 0.53 21.89 -4.79
CA SER A 66 1.33 20.73 -5.21
C SER A 66 0.83 20.15 -6.54
N GLN A 67 -0.50 20.08 -6.74
CA GLN A 67 -1.08 19.64 -8.01
C GLN A 67 -0.64 20.55 -9.17
N ARG A 68 -0.63 21.87 -8.95
CA ARG A 68 -0.22 22.84 -9.96
C ARG A 68 1.27 22.74 -10.29
N GLU A 69 2.13 22.56 -9.28
CA GLU A 69 3.57 22.37 -9.51
C GLU A 69 3.85 21.12 -10.35
N ILE A 70 3.14 20.01 -10.09
CA ILE A 70 3.24 18.78 -10.89
C ILE A 70 2.82 19.03 -12.34
N TYR A 71 1.71 19.73 -12.55
CA TYR A 71 1.24 20.09 -13.88
C TYR A 71 2.27 20.91 -14.66
N GLU A 72 2.83 21.97 -14.07
CA GLU A 72 3.81 22.82 -14.77
C GLU A 72 5.09 22.04 -15.15
N LYS A 73 5.56 21.13 -14.28
CA LYS A 73 6.70 20.27 -14.60
C LYS A 73 6.41 19.33 -15.77
N LEU A 74 5.24 18.69 -15.77
CA LEU A 74 4.85 17.78 -16.85
C LEU A 74 4.64 18.53 -18.16
N LYS A 75 3.94 19.67 -18.12
CA LYS A 75 3.73 20.55 -19.26
C LYS A 75 5.06 20.96 -19.89
N LYS A 76 5.98 21.49 -19.08
CA LYS A 76 7.32 21.88 -19.55
C LYS A 76 8.07 20.73 -20.22
N LYS A 77 7.99 19.52 -19.66
CA LYS A 77 8.64 18.34 -20.23
C LYS A 77 8.17 18.05 -21.66
N PHE A 78 6.86 18.03 -21.88
CA PHE A 78 6.26 17.68 -23.18
C PHE A 78 6.24 18.83 -24.19
N GLU A 79 6.33 20.09 -23.75
CA GLU A 79 6.49 21.24 -24.64
C GLU A 79 7.95 21.46 -25.08
N SER A 80 8.90 20.82 -24.41
CA SER A 80 10.33 20.85 -24.75
C SER A 80 10.83 19.64 -25.55
N GLU A 81 9.94 18.69 -25.85
CA GLU A 81 10.13 17.58 -26.79
C GLU A 81 9.55 17.94 -28.15
#